data_AF-A0A371QR98-F1
#
_entry.id   AF-A0A371QR98-F1
#
_cell.length_a   1.000
_cell.length_b   1.000
_cell.length_c   1.000
_cell.angle_alpha   90.00
_cell.angle_beta   90.00
_cell.angle_gamma   90.00
#
_symmetry.space_group_name_H-M   'P 1'
#
loop_
_entity.id
_entity.type
_entity.pdbx_description
1 polymer ?
#
loop_
_entity_poly.entity_id
_entity_poly.type
_entity_poly.pdbx_seq_one_letter_code
_entity_poly.pdbx_strand_id
1 'polypeptide(L)'
;MIEKIRKSIPYLLPLVALVLVLALVLSRIIDPGSAPPEPGITISALEAGEHIGTPAEVCGTVVSADYITQSDGTPTFLNLDKPYPEPAFTGVIFGSDRHKFRSPPEEFFLNRSVCISGTIRLHNNLPQIIISDPEQISLSNHR
;
A
#
# COMPACT_ATOMS: atom_id res chain seq x y z
N MET A 1 -13.51 15.26 -56.78
CA MET A 1 -13.45 14.90 -55.34
C MET A 1 -12.29 13.94 -55.03
N ILE A 2 -12.07 12.90 -55.84
CA ILE A 2 -11.00 11.88 -55.69
C ILE A 2 -9.57 12.47 -55.75
N GLU A 3 -9.35 13.51 -56.55
CA GLU A 3 -8.03 14.11 -56.76
C GLU A 3 -7.49 14.87 -55.54
N LYS A 4 -8.39 15.45 -54.73
CA LYS A 4 -8.05 16.18 -53.50
C LYS A 4 -7.60 15.22 -52.40
N ILE A 5 -8.20 14.03 -52.34
CA ILE A 5 -7.84 12.95 -51.40
C ILE A 5 -6.45 12.41 -51.75
N ARG A 6 -6.17 12.16 -53.04
CA ARG A 6 -4.87 11.64 -53.50
C ARG A 6 -3.69 12.53 -53.12
N LYS A 7 -3.88 13.85 -53.10
CA LYS A 7 -2.84 14.83 -52.75
C LYS A 7 -2.55 14.92 -51.25
N SER A 8 -3.50 14.51 -50.40
CA SER A 8 -3.40 14.53 -48.93
C SER A 8 -2.87 13.21 -48.33
N ILE A 9 -3.01 12.08 -49.04
CA ILE A 9 -2.46 10.76 -48.66
C ILE A 9 -0.99 10.78 -48.20
N PRO A 10 -0.04 11.48 -48.87
CA PRO A 10 1.36 11.48 -48.44
C PRO A 10 1.60 12.25 -47.13
N TYR A 11 0.66 13.11 -46.72
CA TYR A 11 0.72 13.81 -45.42
C TYR A 11 -0.03 13.03 -44.33
N LEU A 12 -0.97 12.17 -44.71
CA LEU A 12 -1.73 11.34 -43.79
C LEU A 12 -0.84 10.26 -43.14
N LEU A 13 0.03 9.63 -43.94
CA LEU A 13 0.97 8.60 -43.48
C LEU A 13 1.95 9.10 -42.38
N PRO A 14 2.67 10.21 -42.55
CA PRO A 14 3.56 10.72 -41.50
C PRO A 14 2.79 11.27 -40.30
N LEU A 15 1.57 11.80 -40.48
CA LEU A 15 0.72 12.22 -39.36
C LEU A 15 0.29 11.02 -38.52
N VAL A 16 -0.15 9.93 -39.16
CA VAL A 16 -0.51 8.68 -38.48
C VAL A 16 0.71 8.09 -37.78
N ALA A 17 1.87 8.07 -38.45
CA ALA A 17 3.12 7.62 -37.84
C ALA A 17 3.50 8.47 -36.62
N LEU A 18 3.34 9.80 -36.68
CA LEU A 18 3.60 10.71 -35.56
C LEU A 18 2.68 10.44 -34.37
N VAL A 19 1.38 10.24 -34.63
CA VAL A 19 0.40 9.89 -33.58
C VAL A 19 0.72 8.54 -32.95
N LEU A 20 1.11 7.54 -33.75
CA LEU A 20 1.50 6.22 -33.26
C LEU A 20 2.78 6.28 -32.42
N VAL A 21 3.79 7.05 -32.84
CA VAL A 21 5.01 7.27 -32.06
C VAL A 21 4.69 7.99 -30.75
N LEU A 22 3.85 9.02 -30.78
CA LEU A 22 3.43 9.73 -29.58
C LEU A 22 2.68 8.81 -28.61
N ALA A 23 1.78 7.96 -29.09
CA ALA A 23 1.07 6.98 -28.27
C ALA A 23 2.02 5.94 -27.65
N LEU A 24 3.03 5.49 -28.40
CA LEU A 24 4.08 4.56 -27.90
C LEU A 24 4.97 5.21 -26.83
N VAL A 25 5.23 6.51 -26.93
CA VAL A 25 5.97 7.26 -25.89
C VAL A 25 5.10 7.46 -24.64
N LEU A 26 3.83 7.87 -24.81
CA LEU A 26 2.91 8.10 -23.69
C LEU A 26 2.59 6.81 -22.91
N SER A 27 2.53 5.66 -23.57
CA SER A 27 2.32 4.35 -22.91
C SER A 27 3.51 3.88 -22.05
N ARG A 28 4.65 4.57 -22.08
CA ARG A 28 5.77 4.35 -21.14
C ARG A 28 5.74 5.26 -19.93
N ILE A 29 4.89 6.29 -19.94
CA ILE A 29 4.79 7.29 -18.86
C ILE A 29 3.67 6.91 -17.88
N ILE A 30 2.60 6.28 -18.39
CA ILE A 30 1.49 5.81 -17.57
C ILE A 30 1.80 4.39 -17.14
N ASP A 31 2.31 4.23 -15.92
CA ASP A 31 2.46 2.93 -15.28
C ASP A 31 1.18 2.65 -14.47
N PRO A 32 0.21 1.86 -14.99
CA PRO A 32 -1.03 1.56 -14.26
C PRO A 32 -0.79 0.76 -12.97
N GLY A 33 0.44 0.34 -12.68
CA GLY A 33 0.82 -0.42 -11.50
C GLY A 33 1.16 0.39 -10.25
N SER A 34 1.10 1.73 -10.29
CA SER A 34 1.46 2.57 -9.13
C SER A 34 0.30 2.92 -8.19
N ALA A 35 -0.93 2.49 -8.49
CA ALA A 35 -2.03 2.65 -7.54
C ALA A 35 -1.85 1.62 -6.41
N PRO A 36 -1.84 2.03 -5.14
CA PRO A 36 -1.93 1.09 -4.02
C PRO A 36 -3.13 0.16 -4.26
N PRO A 37 -3.02 -1.15 -4.00
CA PRO A 37 -4.16 -2.05 -4.14
C PRO A 37 -5.31 -1.50 -3.29
N GLU A 38 -6.43 -1.11 -3.95
CA GLU A 38 -7.61 -0.68 -3.22
C GLU A 38 -8.03 -1.82 -2.28
N PRO A 39 -8.13 -1.58 -0.96
CA PRO A 39 -8.51 -2.61 -0.03
C PRO A 39 -9.93 -3.08 -0.37
N GLY A 40 -10.09 -4.37 -0.66
CA GLY A 40 -11.37 -4.93 -1.07
C GLY A 40 -12.42 -4.94 0.05
N ILE A 41 -11.98 -4.84 1.31
CA ILE A 41 -12.80 -4.80 2.52
C ILE A 41 -12.10 -3.95 3.61
N THR A 42 -12.88 -3.29 4.47
CA THR A 42 -12.40 -2.68 5.72
C THR A 42 -12.97 -3.48 6.89
N ILE A 43 -12.10 -3.94 7.81
CA ILE A 43 -12.45 -4.83 8.92
C ILE A 43 -11.73 -4.42 10.21
N SER A 44 -12.20 -4.91 11.36
CA SER A 44 -11.51 -4.71 12.63
C SER A 44 -10.28 -5.60 12.77
N ALA A 45 -9.35 -5.22 13.66
CA ALA A 45 -8.20 -6.05 14.02
C ALA A 45 -8.59 -7.46 14.52
N LEU A 46 -9.74 -7.58 15.21
CA LEU A 46 -10.23 -8.86 15.74
C LEU A 46 -10.72 -9.81 14.62
N GLU A 47 -11.29 -9.26 13.55
CA GLU A 47 -11.79 -10.03 12.40
C GLU A 47 -10.67 -10.44 11.43
N ALA A 48 -9.51 -9.79 11.48
CA ALA A 48 -8.43 -9.99 10.51
C ALA A 48 -7.95 -11.45 10.39
N GLY A 49 -8.02 -12.23 11.48
CA GLY A 49 -7.68 -13.65 11.48
C GLY A 49 -8.56 -14.51 10.55
N GLU A 50 -9.77 -14.06 10.22
CA GLU A 50 -10.70 -14.76 9.32
C GLU A 50 -10.44 -14.43 7.84
N HIS A 51 -9.59 -13.45 7.57
CA HIS A 51 -9.34 -12.89 6.24
C HIS A 51 -7.88 -13.07 5.78
N ILE A 52 -7.20 -14.14 6.22
CA ILE A 52 -5.82 -14.41 5.81
C ILE A 52 -5.71 -14.58 4.28
N GLY A 53 -4.73 -13.90 3.69
CA GLY A 53 -4.41 -13.96 2.26
C GLY A 53 -5.18 -12.96 1.40
N THR A 54 -6.11 -12.19 1.96
CA THR A 54 -6.87 -11.18 1.21
C THR A 54 -6.30 -9.77 1.40
N PRO A 55 -6.41 -8.89 0.38
CA PRO A 55 -6.17 -7.46 0.57
C PRO A 55 -7.32 -6.83 1.37
N ALA A 56 -6.98 -6.14 2.45
CA ALA A 56 -7.93 -5.50 3.35
C ALA A 56 -7.34 -4.22 3.96
N GLU A 57 -8.21 -3.39 4.51
CA GLU A 57 -7.88 -2.34 5.46
C GLU A 57 -8.28 -2.80 6.86
N VAL A 58 -7.31 -2.96 7.74
CA VAL A 58 -7.51 -3.44 9.11
C VAL A 58 -7.39 -2.26 10.07
N CYS A 59 -8.48 -1.95 10.76
CA CYS A 59 -8.54 -0.83 11.69
C CYS A 59 -8.51 -1.30 13.15
N GLY A 60 -7.83 -0.53 14.00
CA GLY A 60 -7.73 -0.79 15.45
C GLY A 60 -6.92 0.29 16.16
N THR A 61 -6.74 0.14 17.47
CA THR A 61 -5.91 1.05 18.28
C THR A 61 -4.56 0.44 18.56
N VAL A 62 -3.48 1.17 18.27
CA VAL A 62 -2.12 0.73 18.61
C VAL A 62 -1.92 0.80 20.12
N VAL A 63 -2.02 -0.33 20.80
CA VAL A 63 -1.93 -0.42 22.27
C VAL A 63 -0.51 -0.76 22.74
N SER A 64 0.33 -1.32 21.87
CA SER A 64 1.78 -1.38 22.09
C SER A 64 2.53 -1.23 20.77
N ALA A 65 3.73 -0.66 20.84
CA ALA A 65 4.59 -0.49 19.68
C ALA A 65 6.06 -0.63 20.06
N ASP A 66 6.79 -1.47 19.33
CA ASP A 66 8.13 -1.89 19.71
C ASP A 66 9.06 -1.89 18.49
N TYR A 67 10.15 -1.12 18.58
CA TYR A 67 11.23 -1.17 17.59
C TYR A 67 12.35 -2.11 18.07
N ILE A 68 12.54 -3.22 17.37
CA ILE A 68 13.48 -4.27 17.76
C ILE A 68 14.74 -4.17 16.91
N THR A 69 15.79 -3.55 17.43
CA THR A 69 17.06 -3.34 16.72
C THR A 69 17.96 -4.58 16.64
N GLN A 70 17.72 -5.57 17.49
CA GLN A 70 18.57 -6.76 17.62
C GLN A 70 18.05 -7.97 16.84
N SER A 71 16.93 -7.86 16.13
CA SER A 71 16.37 -8.94 15.32
C SER A 71 16.59 -8.73 13.83
N ASP A 72 16.54 -9.82 13.07
CA ASP A 72 16.68 -9.80 11.62
C ASP A 72 15.65 -8.87 10.97
N GLY A 73 16.13 -7.97 10.11
CA GLY A 73 15.30 -6.96 9.44
C GLY A 73 14.94 -5.75 10.30
N THR A 74 15.35 -5.71 11.58
CA THR A 74 15.11 -4.60 12.52
C THR A 74 13.66 -4.07 12.47
N PRO A 75 12.66 -4.91 12.72
CA PRO A 75 11.26 -4.57 12.56
C PRO A 75 10.77 -3.61 13.65
N THR A 76 9.77 -2.81 13.29
CA THR A 76 8.91 -2.08 14.20
C THR A 76 7.54 -2.75 14.17
N PHE A 77 7.06 -3.19 15.33
CA PHE A 77 5.75 -3.80 15.50
C PHE A 77 4.76 -2.76 16.01
N LEU A 78 3.58 -2.69 15.40
CA LEU A 78 2.43 -1.88 15.83
C LEU A 78 1.29 -2.85 16.18
N ASN A 79 1.08 -3.11 17.46
CA ASN A 79 0.13 -4.11 17.95
C ASN A 79 -1.24 -3.48 18.19
N LEU A 80 -2.26 -3.95 17.47
CA LEU A 80 -3.62 -3.44 17.54
C LEU A 80 -4.47 -4.19 18.57
N ASP A 81 -5.24 -3.42 19.34
CA ASP A 81 -6.33 -3.79 20.27
C ASP A 81 -5.98 -4.73 21.44
N LYS A 82 -4.89 -5.49 21.35
CA LYS A 82 -4.29 -6.26 22.44
C LYS A 82 -2.76 -6.08 22.40
N PRO A 83 -2.10 -5.96 23.56
CA PRO A 83 -0.65 -5.88 23.60
C PRO A 83 -0.02 -7.24 23.29
N TYR A 84 1.30 -7.23 23.04
CA TYR A 84 2.13 -8.42 23.12
C TYR A 84 1.86 -9.20 24.44
N PRO A 85 1.88 -10.56 24.47
CA PRO A 85 2.34 -11.49 23.43
C PRO A 85 1.32 -11.91 22.37
N GLU A 86 0.04 -11.62 22.55
CA GLU A 86 -1.03 -12.10 21.68
C GLU A 86 -1.89 -10.92 21.17
N PRO A 87 -1.32 -10.05 20.31
CA PRO A 87 -2.05 -8.95 19.72
C PRO A 87 -3.21 -9.45 18.85
N ALA A 88 -4.27 -8.65 18.71
CA ALA A 88 -5.35 -9.00 17.78
C ALA A 88 -4.87 -8.95 16.33
N PHE A 89 -4.02 -7.97 16.02
CA PHE A 89 -3.40 -7.79 14.71
C PHE A 89 -2.08 -7.01 14.86
N THR A 90 -1.13 -7.23 13.94
CA THR A 90 0.17 -6.53 13.96
C THR A 90 0.47 -5.84 12.63
N GLY A 91 0.73 -4.54 12.66
CA GLY A 91 1.43 -3.85 11.58
C GLY A 91 2.94 -4.03 11.72
N VAL A 92 3.63 -4.45 10.66
CA VAL A 92 5.08 -4.67 10.67
C VAL A 92 5.77 -3.71 9.71
N ILE A 93 6.64 -2.84 10.21
CA ILE A 93 7.49 -1.96 9.39
C ILE A 93 8.93 -2.48 9.50
N PHE A 94 9.49 -3.01 8.43
CA PHE A 94 10.90 -3.41 8.43
C PHE A 94 11.83 -2.20 8.44
N GLY A 95 13.02 -2.35 9.00
CA GLY A 95 14.01 -1.26 9.08
C GLY A 95 14.41 -0.71 7.71
N SER A 96 14.33 -1.53 6.65
CA SER A 96 14.52 -1.10 5.26
C SER A 96 13.53 -0.02 4.83
N ASP A 97 12.32 0.01 5.39
CA ASP A 97 11.25 0.94 5.02
C ASP A 97 11.03 2.04 6.06
N ARG A 98 11.53 1.86 7.29
CA ARG A 98 11.40 2.79 8.41
C ARG A 98 11.83 4.22 8.06
N HIS A 99 12.86 4.38 7.23
CA HIS A 99 13.37 5.70 6.81
C HIS A 99 12.36 6.54 5.99
N LYS A 100 11.30 5.92 5.46
CA LYS A 100 10.23 6.61 4.72
C LYS A 100 9.28 7.36 5.65
N PHE A 101 9.26 7.01 6.94
CA PHE A 101 8.40 7.64 7.94
C PHE A 101 9.06 8.91 8.50
N ARG A 102 8.27 9.98 8.63
CA ARG A 102 8.76 11.29 9.12
C ARG A 102 9.14 11.29 10.60
N SER A 103 8.49 10.43 11.38
CA SER A 103 8.69 10.27 12.82
C SER A 103 8.85 8.79 13.13
N PRO A 104 9.51 8.42 14.25
CA PRO A 104 9.56 7.04 14.72
C PRO A 104 8.14 6.44 14.78
N PRO A 105 7.83 5.39 14.00
CA PRO A 105 6.47 4.85 13.93
C PRO A 105 5.93 4.38 15.29
N GLU A 106 6.79 3.79 16.12
CA GLU A 106 6.47 3.32 17.47
C GLU A 106 6.15 4.44 18.44
N GLU A 107 6.65 5.66 18.22
CA GLU A 107 6.28 6.82 19.02
C GLU A 107 5.04 7.52 18.45
N PHE A 108 4.98 7.65 17.12
CA PHE A 108 3.94 8.41 16.46
C PHE A 108 2.57 7.74 16.53
N PHE A 109 2.50 6.43 16.30
CA PHE A 109 1.24 5.70 16.24
C PHE A 109 0.76 5.16 17.59
N LEU A 110 1.62 5.07 18.60
CA LEU A 110 1.26 4.56 19.92
C LEU A 110 0.07 5.32 20.52
N ASN A 111 -0.88 4.57 21.08
CA ASN A 111 -2.14 5.05 21.63
C ASN A 111 -3.04 5.79 20.65
N ARG A 112 -2.85 5.59 19.34
CA ARG A 112 -3.73 6.14 18.30
C ARG A 112 -4.51 5.04 17.61
N SER A 113 -5.71 5.39 17.18
CA SER A 113 -6.50 4.56 16.29
C SER A 113 -6.01 4.74 14.85
N VAL A 114 -5.77 3.63 14.16
CA VAL A 114 -5.18 3.58 12.83
C VAL A 114 -5.96 2.60 11.95
N CYS A 115 -5.79 2.75 10.64
CA CYS A 115 -6.20 1.78 9.64
C CYS A 115 -4.99 1.41 8.79
N ILE A 116 -4.75 0.11 8.61
CA ILE A 116 -3.58 -0.44 7.92
C ILE A 116 -4.04 -1.22 6.69
N SER A 117 -3.60 -0.82 5.51
CA SER A 117 -3.98 -1.44 4.22
C SER A 117 -2.88 -2.37 3.69
N GLY A 118 -3.29 -3.55 3.23
CA GLY A 118 -2.39 -4.51 2.60
C GLY A 118 -2.95 -5.93 2.59
N THR A 119 -2.14 -6.89 2.15
CA THR A 119 -2.52 -8.31 2.23
C THR A 119 -2.29 -8.84 3.63
N ILE A 120 -3.35 -9.37 4.26
CA ILE A 120 -3.25 -10.01 5.57
C ILE A 120 -2.43 -11.30 5.44
N ARG A 121 -1.40 -11.44 6.28
CA ARG A 121 -0.54 -12.62 6.35
C ARG A 121 -0.63 -13.22 7.73
N LEU A 122 -0.44 -14.53 7.82
CA LEU A 122 -0.28 -15.23 9.10
C LEU A 122 1.21 -15.43 9.36
N HIS A 123 1.69 -15.02 10.53
CA HIS A 123 3.05 -15.28 11.00
C HIS A 123 2.99 -15.70 12.47
N ASN A 124 3.54 -16.88 12.80
CA ASN A 124 3.47 -17.45 14.15
C ASN A 124 2.06 -17.43 14.77
N ASN A 125 1.05 -17.77 13.95
CA ASN A 125 -0.37 -17.78 14.33
C ASN A 125 -0.97 -16.39 14.66
N LEU A 126 -0.29 -15.31 14.30
CA LEU A 126 -0.77 -13.93 14.44
C LEU A 126 -1.04 -13.31 13.06
N PRO A 127 -2.20 -12.67 12.84
CA PRO A 127 -2.47 -11.95 11.61
C PRO A 127 -1.69 -10.63 11.58
N GLN A 128 -1.11 -10.31 10.42
CA GLN A 128 -0.29 -9.12 10.24
C GLN A 128 -0.33 -8.56 8.81
N ILE A 129 -0.01 -7.28 8.66
CA ILE A 129 0.30 -6.64 7.37
C ILE A 129 1.72 -6.06 7.45
N ILE A 130 2.49 -6.26 6.37
CA ILE A 130 3.77 -5.57 6.17
C ILE A 130 3.47 -4.19 5.59
N ILE A 131 3.92 -3.15 6.28
CA ILE A 131 3.79 -1.75 5.91
C ILE A 131 5.15 -1.33 5.34
N SER A 132 5.26 -1.31 4.01
CA SER A 132 6.48 -0.89 3.30
C SER A 132 6.41 0.55 2.81
N ASP A 133 5.22 1.17 2.83
CA ASP A 133 5.02 2.58 2.49
C ASP A 133 4.13 3.29 3.55
N PRO A 134 4.44 4.54 3.94
CA PRO A 134 3.61 5.32 4.85
C PRO A 134 2.15 5.47 4.40
N GLU A 135 1.85 5.42 3.11
CA GLU A 135 0.47 5.51 2.59
C GLU A 135 -0.41 4.31 3.00
N GLN A 136 0.19 3.18 3.39
CA GLN A 136 -0.54 2.01 3.86
C GLN A 136 -1.06 2.15 5.30
N ILE A 137 -0.73 3.21 6.03
CA ILE A 137 -1.20 3.43 7.39
C ILE A 137 -1.72 4.86 7.56
N SER A 138 -2.96 4.97 8.02
CA SER A 138 -3.61 6.26 8.28
C SER A 138 -4.14 6.31 9.71
N LEU A 139 -4.28 7.53 10.26
CA LEU A 139 -5.02 7.73 11.51
C LEU A 139 -6.51 7.58 11.23
N SER A 140 -7.20 6.76 12.01
CA SER A 140 -8.64 6.58 11.84
C SER A 140 -9.39 7.79 12.41
N ASN A 141 -10.38 8.28 11.67
CA ASN A 141 -11.19 9.44 12.05
C ASN A 141 -12.58 9.06 12.61
N HIS A 142 -12.82 7.77 12.87
CA HIS A 142 -14.10 7.33 13.41
C HIS A 142 -14.11 7.42 14.94
N ARG A 143 -14.76 8.48 15.45
CA ARG A 143 -15.25 8.57 16.83
C ARG A 143 -16.62 7.91 16.95
#